data_AF-A0A098LLM4-F1
#
_entry.id   AF-A0A098LLM4-F1
#
_cell.length_a   1.000
_cell.length_b   1.000
_cell.length_c   1.000
_cell.angle_alpha   90.00
_cell.angle_beta   90.00
_cell.angle_gamma   90.00
#
_symmetry.space_group_name_H-M   'P 1'
#
loop_
_entity.id
_entity.type
_entity.pdbx_description
1 polymer ?
#
loop_
_entity_poly.entity_id
_entity_poly.type
_entity_poly.pdbx_seq_one_letter_code
_entity_poly.pdbx_strand_id
1 'polypeptide(L)'
;MIIELQIGVKNVKSGRISDKGKKVNYGWSGNPGADLTIQPKIIEHYFTIDHEELYVDEKYYQTFNVSELIDIHFSTRSGRVIKITKA
;
A
#
# COMPACT_ATOMS: atom_id res chain seq x y z
N MET A 1 7.43 4.39 -26.51
CA MET A 1 6.44 4.27 -25.43
C MET A 1 6.24 5.67 -24.86
N ILE A 2 5.10 6.31 -25.14
CA ILE A 2 4.84 7.69 -24.72
C ILE A 2 4.34 7.62 -23.28
N ILE A 3 5.16 8.08 -22.32
CA ILE A 3 4.72 8.29 -20.95
C ILE A 3 4.00 9.65 -20.97
N GLU A 4 2.67 9.64 -21.07
CA GLU A 4 1.88 10.83 -20.77
C GLU A 4 2.11 11.17 -19.30
N LEU A 5 2.93 12.20 -19.06
CA LEU A 5 3.13 12.76 -17.73
C LEU A 5 1.83 13.43 -17.30
N GLN A 6 0.98 12.68 -16.61
CA GLN A 6 -0.10 13.27 -15.84
C GLN A 6 0.53 14.24 -14.83
N ILE A 7 0.15 15.52 -14.89
CA ILE A 7 0.76 16.60 -14.10
C ILE A 7 0.79 16.20 -12.61
N GLY A 8 1.99 16.03 -12.06
CA GLY A 8 2.20 15.67 -10.65
C GLY A 8 2.59 14.21 -10.39
N VAL A 9 2.57 13.32 -11.39
CA VAL A 9 3.04 11.93 -11.31
C VAL A 9 4.47 11.83 -11.85
N LYS A 10 5.40 11.29 -11.05
CA LYS A 10 6.83 11.23 -11.43
C LYS A 10 7.22 9.89 -12.02
N ASN A 11 6.72 8.84 -11.38
CA ASN A 11 7.16 7.48 -11.60
C ASN A 11 5.92 6.59 -11.65
N VAL A 12 5.85 5.75 -12.68
CA VAL A 12 4.92 4.64 -12.78
C VAL A 12 5.74 3.38 -12.60
N LYS A 13 5.47 2.60 -11.54
CA LYS A 13 6.01 1.25 -11.38
C LYS A 13 4.89 0.28 -11.73
N SER A 14 5.13 -0.58 -12.71
CA SER A 14 4.23 -1.66 -13.06
C SER A 14 4.72 -2.94 -12.41
N GLY A 15 3.81 -3.76 -11.90
CA GLY A 15 4.19 -5.03 -11.30
C GLY A 15 2.98 -5.93 -11.05
N ARG A 16 3.25 -7.21 -10.86
CA ARG A 16 2.23 -8.19 -10.52
C ARG A 16 2.18 -8.34 -9.01
N ILE A 17 0.98 -8.29 -8.44
CA ILE A 17 0.78 -8.57 -7.02
C ILE A 17 1.08 -10.06 -6.80
N SER A 18 2.17 -10.39 -6.12
CA SER A 18 2.53 -11.76 -5.79
C SER A 18 1.87 -12.23 -4.49
N ASP A 19 1.58 -11.31 -3.57
CA ASP A 19 0.92 -11.59 -2.30
C ASP A 19 0.21 -10.33 -1.75
N LYS A 20 -0.72 -10.51 -0.81
CA LYS A 20 -1.33 -9.40 -0.06
C LYS A 20 -1.55 -9.78 1.40
N GLY A 21 -1.27 -8.84 2.31
CA GLY A 21 -1.37 -9.08 3.75
C GLY A 21 -1.81 -7.87 4.55
N LYS A 22 -1.99 -8.10 5.85
CA LYS A 22 -2.32 -7.08 6.85
C LYS A 22 -1.33 -7.16 8.01
N LYS A 23 -0.83 -6.01 8.47
CA LYS A 23 -0.07 -5.89 9.72
C LYS A 23 -0.93 -5.11 10.71
N VAL A 24 -1.13 -5.67 11.90
CA VAL A 24 -1.81 -4.99 13.00
C VAL A 24 -0.74 -4.54 13.98
N ASN A 25 -0.56 -3.23 14.06
CA ASN A 25 0.33 -2.63 15.04
C ASN A 25 -0.51 -2.13 16.22
N TYR A 26 -0.18 -2.62 17.40
CA TYR A 26 -0.82 -2.23 18.65
C TYR A 26 0.02 -1.08 19.19
N GLY A 27 -0.50 0.14 19.15
CA GLY A 27 0.28 1.38 19.29
C GLY A 27 0.99 1.60 20.64
N TRP A 28 1.03 0.60 21.52
CA TRP A 28 1.58 0.66 22.86
C TRP A 28 2.44 -0.57 23.15
N SER A 29 3.64 -0.64 22.56
CA SER A 29 4.70 -1.52 23.06
C SER A 29 5.24 -0.96 24.39
N GLY A 30 4.48 -1.08 25.50
CA GLY A 30 4.99 -0.60 26.79
C GLY A 30 4.07 -0.56 28.01
N ASN A 31 2.75 -0.77 27.89
CA ASN A 31 1.86 -0.78 29.05
C ASN A 31 1.28 -2.18 29.33
N PRO A 32 1.89 -2.97 30.24
CA PRO A 32 1.41 -4.31 30.58
C PRO A 32 0.04 -4.33 31.29
N GLY A 33 -0.52 -3.17 31.67
CA GLY A 33 -1.85 -3.04 32.27
C GLY A 33 -2.97 -2.60 31.32
N ALA A 34 -2.66 -2.35 30.04
CA ALA A 34 -3.67 -1.90 29.07
C ALA A 34 -4.41 -3.10 28.46
N ASP A 35 -5.71 -3.21 28.73
CA ASP A 35 -6.61 -4.20 28.12
C ASP A 35 -6.46 -4.22 26.59
N LEU A 36 -6.10 -5.38 26.04
CA LEU A 36 -5.88 -5.61 24.60
C LEU A 36 -7.09 -5.21 23.73
N THR A 37 -8.28 -5.12 24.32
CA THR A 37 -9.50 -4.70 23.63
C THR A 37 -9.65 -3.18 23.48
N ILE A 38 -8.96 -2.39 24.30
CA ILE A 38 -9.06 -0.91 24.36
C ILE A 38 -7.90 -0.22 23.61
N GLN A 39 -6.86 -0.97 23.24
CA GLN A 39 -5.68 -0.39 22.60
C GLN A 39 -5.98 0.11 21.17
N PRO A 40 -5.49 1.31 20.80
CA PRO A 40 -5.60 1.79 19.43
C PRO A 40 -4.82 0.85 18.50
N LYS A 41 -5.53 0.28 17.52
CA LYS A 41 -4.99 -0.62 16.50
C LYS A 41 -4.74 0.17 15.23
N ILE A 42 -3.51 0.16 14.76
CA ILE A 42 -3.16 0.66 13.43
C ILE A 42 -3.14 -0.58 12.53
N ILE A 43 -4.04 -0.63 11.56
CA ILE A 43 -4.11 -1.74 10.59
C ILE A 43 -3.50 -1.24 9.29
N GLU A 44 -2.35 -1.77 8.95
CA GLU A 44 -1.64 -1.49 7.71
C GLU A 44 -1.91 -2.61 6.70
N HIS A 45 -2.28 -2.24 5.49
CA HIS A 45 -2.52 -3.17 4.40
C HIS A 45 -1.37 -3.07 3.40
N TYR A 46 -0.95 -4.20 2.81
CA TYR A 46 0.15 -4.18 1.85
C TYR A 46 -0.04 -5.18 0.70
N PHE A 47 0.60 -4.87 -0.42
CA PHE A 47 0.84 -5.78 -1.55
C PHE A 47 2.32 -6.12 -1.62
N THR A 48 2.64 -7.35 -2.01
CA THR A 48 4.00 -7.75 -2.37
C THR A 48 4.14 -7.68 -3.88
N ILE A 49 5.11 -6.91 -4.37
CA ILE A 49 5.36 -6.66 -5.79
C ILE A 49 6.88 -6.70 -6.01
N ASP A 50 7.36 -7.60 -6.86
CA ASP A 50 8.80 -7.81 -7.10
C ASP A 50 9.60 -8.04 -5.79
N HIS A 51 9.03 -8.76 -4.83
CA HIS A 51 9.59 -9.00 -3.49
C HIS A 51 9.65 -7.77 -2.55
N GLU A 52 9.04 -6.65 -2.92
CA GLU A 52 8.92 -5.45 -2.08
C GLU A 52 7.49 -5.30 -1.52
N GLU A 53 7.38 -4.89 -0.25
CA GLU A 53 6.10 -4.56 0.37
C GLU A 53 5.68 -3.12 0.02
N LEU A 54 4.57 -2.97 -0.69
CA LEU A 54 3.90 -1.71 -0.93
C LEU A 54 2.72 -1.55 0.03
N TYR A 55 2.83 -0.64 0.99
CA TYR A 55 1.74 -0.28 1.88
C TYR A 55 0.70 0.56 1.14
N VAL A 56 -0.56 0.16 1.27
CA VAL A 56 -1.69 0.75 0.54
C VAL A 56 -2.86 1.02 1.49
N ASP A 57 -3.70 1.96 1.10
CA ASP A 57 -4.98 2.17 1.79
C ASP A 57 -5.88 0.94 1.65
N GLU A 58 -6.74 0.73 2.66
CA GLU A 58 -7.68 -0.39 2.68
C GLU A 58 -8.55 -0.48 1.42
N LYS A 59 -8.95 0.68 0.87
CA LYS A 59 -9.72 0.75 -0.39
C LYS A 59 -9.02 0.02 -1.53
N TYR A 60 -7.72 0.22 -1.70
CA TYR A 60 -6.96 -0.45 -2.74
C TYR A 60 -6.79 -1.93 -2.42
N TYR A 61 -6.50 -2.27 -1.16
CA TYR A 61 -6.39 -3.65 -0.69
C TYR A 61 -7.64 -4.52 -0.98
N GLN A 62 -8.83 -3.92 -0.86
CA GLN A 62 -10.11 -4.57 -1.15
C GLN A 62 -10.39 -4.64 -2.67
N THR A 63 -9.86 -3.70 -3.44
CA THR A 63 -10.12 -3.61 -4.90
C THR A 63 -9.27 -4.59 -5.70
N PHE A 64 -8.01 -4.81 -5.29
CA PHE A 64 -7.06 -5.61 -6.06
C PHE A 64 -6.80 -7.00 -5.45
N ASN A 65 -6.45 -7.95 -6.32
CA ASN A 65 -6.20 -9.33 -5.98
C ASN A 65 -4.79 -9.80 -6.35
N VAL A 66 -4.35 -10.87 -5.70
CA VAL A 66 -3.11 -11.57 -6.06
C VAL A 66 -3.19 -12.01 -7.52
N SER A 67 -2.05 -11.97 -8.20
CA SER A 67 -1.85 -12.18 -9.63
C SER A 67 -2.36 -11.06 -10.54
N GLU A 68 -2.97 -9.98 -10.04
CA GLU A 68 -3.31 -8.84 -10.89
C GLU A 68 -2.07 -8.01 -11.25
N LEU A 69 -2.03 -7.53 -12.49
CA LEU A 69 -1.03 -6.58 -12.97
C LEU A 69 -1.54 -5.17 -12.68
N ILE A 70 -0.72 -4.37 -11.99
CA ILE A 70 -1.09 -3.02 -11.57
C ILE A 70 -0.02 -2.01 -11.93
N ASP A 71 -0.46 -0.77 -12.17
CA ASP A 71 0.38 0.41 -12.30
C ASP A 71 0.24 1.27 -11.05
N ILE A 72 1.39 1.63 -10.46
CA ILE A 72 1.47 2.44 -9.25
C ILE A 72 2.01 3.81 -9.60
N HIS A 73 1.23 4.85 -9.31
CA HIS A 73 1.56 6.23 -9.59
C HIS A 73 2.00 6.94 -8.32
N PHE A 74 3.23 7.46 -8.34
CA PHE A 74 3.82 8.18 -7.21
C PHE A 74 3.78 9.70 -7.39
N SER A 75 3.56 10.42 -6.29
CA SER A 75 3.69 11.87 -6.22
C SER A 75 5.10 12.34 -6.49
N THR A 76 5.24 13.28 -7.43
CA THR A 76 6.49 14.03 -7.66
C THR A 76 7.01 14.77 -6.43
N ARG A 77 6.12 15.23 -5.53
CA ARG A 77 6.50 16.08 -4.40
C ARG A 77 6.78 15.30 -3.13
N SER A 78 6.01 14.25 -2.85
CA SER A 78 6.09 13.52 -1.59
C SER A 78 6.60 12.09 -1.72
N GLY A 79 6.72 11.56 -2.94
CA GLY A 79 7.04 10.14 -3.17
C GLY A 79 5.95 9.17 -2.71
N ARG A 80 4.79 9.66 -2.26
CA ARG A 80 3.67 8.82 -1.82
C ARG A 80 2.90 8.25 -3.00
N VAL A 81 2.31 7.07 -2.81
CA VAL A 81 1.34 6.49 -3.76
C VAL A 81 0.14 7.42 -3.83
N ILE A 82 -0.23 7.86 -5.04
CA ILE A 82 -1.44 8.66 -5.28
C ILE A 82 -2.53 7.77 -5.88
N LYS A 83 -2.14 6.85 -6.77
CA LYS A 83 -3.10 6.05 -7.55
C LYS A 83 -2.52 4.67 -7.83
N ILE A 84 -3.39 3.67 -7.79
CA ILE A 84 -3.13 2.33 -8.31
C ILE A 84 -4.20 2.03 -9.35
N THR A 85 -3.81 1.61 -10.54
CA THR A 85 -4.71 1.22 -11.63
C THR A 85 -4.40 -0.19 -12.10
N LYS A 86 -5.40 -0.88 -12.68
CA LYS A 86 -5.11 -2.11 -13.43
C LYS A 86 -4.34 -1.73 -14.70
N ALA A 87 -3.30 -2.49 -15.01
CA ALA A 87 -2.52 -2.39 -16.23
C ALA A 87 -3.21 -3.13 -17.39
#